data_AF-A0AAX2UWS9-F1
#
_entry.id   AF-A0AAX2UWS9-F1
#
_cell.length_a   1.000
_cell.length_b   1.000
_cell.length_c   1.000
_cell.angle_alpha   90.00
_cell.angle_beta   90.00
_cell.angle_gamma   90.00
#
_symmetry.space_group_name_H-M   'P 1'
#
loop_
_entity.id
_entity.type
_entity.pdbx_description
1 polymer ?
#
loop_
_entity_poly.entity_id
_entity_poly.type
_entity_poly.pdbx_seq_one_letter_code
_entity_poly.pdbx_strand_id
1 'polypeptide(L)'
;MTAGALGKFNISSIYLLETHFSDGRVKRGTCFSIARDLLLTANHVVDGASKINVSLSSDGFFNQKFVVANIIYCNKFRDVALLELPNGTTRSHIDLYKTTINLDSDVKACGYPVEKEYYPAPINVKVTNNFEHIASREYSFEVSQSDSVSQYSGMSGSPVMHNEFCIGMLLVQQSNNTLYAVSIKDCLQDNSFQELIIKHDVCIKVQEGIDYKPPNFPTSPFKYCINCNADTPNIKGIEIGFTFNQWNLSDFTELVYDWIIDYCLSPKQQANFTGGHRSLFKYARSHYPIEDLSALGDLCLHIAIRESYFTIPIMNKLFDVNNKTFSCTHAVLNFNSIELWIGASAVTTNIEAAVKSAIESVNYILDIKSLKNRLIALTSEIDESWPHKDKLQRLADSNLNLDERFDKIIIPIFLMHNSELITQYDKEKFIELFYEKVAECRGLLKEGIDHKAIDLLDLRVFYFPVSDIKKVNAALLEELNS
;
A
#
# COMPACT_ATOMS: atom_id res chain seq x y z
N MET A 1 28.12 -5.89 4.13
CA MET A 1 27.43 -4.93 3.23
C MET A 1 28.46 -4.02 2.59
N THR A 2 28.42 -3.79 1.28
CA THR A 2 29.32 -2.84 0.60
C THR A 2 28.93 -1.40 0.93
N ALA A 3 29.89 -0.47 0.90
CA ALA A 3 29.67 0.95 1.22
C ALA A 3 28.52 1.59 0.40
N GLY A 4 28.23 1.09 -0.80
CA GLY A 4 27.12 1.55 -1.65
C GLY A 4 25.71 1.15 -1.17
N ALA A 5 25.57 0.09 -0.36
CA ALA A 5 24.28 -0.30 0.21
C ALA A 5 23.86 0.60 1.39
N LEU A 6 24.83 1.08 2.17
CA LEU A 6 24.63 1.95 3.33
C LEU A 6 24.28 3.40 2.94
N GLY A 7 24.78 3.88 1.79
CA GLY A 7 24.46 5.21 1.27
C GLY A 7 22.97 5.42 0.98
N LYS A 8 22.24 4.33 0.67
CA LYS A 8 20.80 4.36 0.36
C LYS A 8 19.90 4.62 1.58
N PHE A 9 20.44 4.56 2.80
CA PHE A 9 19.70 4.77 4.05
C PHE A 9 20.06 6.09 4.74
N ASN A 10 20.96 6.90 4.15
CA ASN A 10 21.42 8.18 4.72
C ASN A 10 21.78 8.09 6.23
N ILE A 11 22.52 7.03 6.59
CA ILE A 11 22.82 6.66 7.99
C ILE A 11 23.57 7.79 8.73
N SER A 12 24.33 8.62 8.00
CA SER A 12 25.03 9.78 8.58
C SER A 12 24.09 10.85 9.15
N SER A 13 22.80 10.76 8.84
CA SER A 13 21.75 11.65 9.33
C SER A 13 20.89 11.00 10.42
N ILE A 14 21.19 9.76 10.84
CA ILE A 14 20.38 8.98 11.79
C ILE A 14 21.21 8.70 13.04
N TYR A 15 20.66 9.06 14.20
CA TYR A 15 21.40 9.13 15.46
C TYR A 15 20.71 8.35 16.57
N LEU A 16 21.51 7.89 17.52
CA LEU A 16 21.06 7.26 18.74
C LEU A 16 20.74 8.35 19.76
N LEU A 17 19.56 8.25 20.37
CA LEU A 17 19.07 9.19 21.38
C LEU A 17 18.90 8.50 22.73
N GLU A 18 19.47 9.09 23.78
CA GLU A 18 19.25 8.72 25.18
C GLU A 18 18.55 9.84 25.92
N THR A 19 17.35 9.53 26.42
CA THR A 19 16.55 10.42 27.24
C THR A 19 16.68 10.05 28.70
N HIS A 20 17.06 11.02 29.52
CA HIS A 20 17.12 10.89 30.96
C HIS A 20 15.90 11.56 31.61
N PHE A 21 15.40 10.95 32.69
CA PHE A 21 14.29 11.45 33.47
C PHE A 21 14.73 11.79 34.89
N SER A 22 13.97 12.66 35.56
CA SER A 22 14.25 13.11 36.93
C SER A 22 14.25 11.98 37.97
N ASP A 23 13.59 10.85 37.67
CA ASP A 23 13.54 9.66 38.52
C ASP A 23 14.71 8.68 38.27
N GLY A 24 15.68 9.06 37.44
CA GLY A 24 16.85 8.26 37.11
C GLY A 24 16.62 7.23 36.00
N ARG A 25 15.40 7.09 35.45
CA ARG A 25 15.17 6.25 34.28
C ARG A 25 15.92 6.81 33.06
N VAL A 26 16.32 5.89 32.18
CA VAL A 26 16.88 6.20 30.86
C VAL A 26 16.08 5.47 29.81
N LYS A 27 15.65 6.19 28.78
CA LYS A 27 14.98 5.62 27.62
C LYS A 27 15.82 5.84 26.39
N ARG A 28 15.88 4.81 25.54
CA ARG A 28 16.61 4.86 24.28
C ARG A 28 15.65 4.93 23.11
N GLY A 29 16.01 5.71 22.11
CA GLY A 29 15.31 5.77 20.83
C GLY A 29 16.24 6.16 19.69
N THR A 30 15.62 6.49 18.57
CA THR A 30 16.27 6.96 17.36
C THR A 30 15.78 8.37 17.04
N CYS A 31 16.64 9.20 16.48
CA CYS A 31 16.26 10.48 15.88
C CYS A 31 17.05 10.69 14.58
N PHE A 32 16.61 11.61 13.73
CA PHE A 32 17.33 11.92 12.50
C PHE A 32 17.27 13.41 12.16
N SER A 33 18.31 13.91 11.50
CA SER A 33 18.37 15.31 11.08
C SER A 33 17.52 15.58 9.84
N ILE A 34 16.74 16.65 9.93
CA ILE A 34 15.97 17.23 8.80
C ILE A 34 16.51 18.61 8.40
N ALA A 35 17.39 19.18 9.23
CA ALA A 35 18.25 20.33 8.92
C ALA A 35 19.59 20.18 9.66
N ARG A 36 20.49 21.16 9.54
CA ARG A 36 21.82 21.16 10.19
C ARG A 36 21.78 21.23 11.72
N ASP A 37 20.66 21.67 12.26
CA ASP A 37 20.44 21.98 13.66
C ASP A 37 19.08 21.45 14.18
N LEU A 38 18.32 20.73 13.34
CA LEU A 38 16.99 20.26 13.66
C LEU A 38 16.86 18.75 13.45
N LEU A 39 16.38 18.06 14.48
CA LEU A 39 16.12 16.63 14.48
C LEU A 39 14.63 16.32 14.65
N LEU A 40 14.19 15.21 14.07
CA LEU A 40 12.87 14.61 14.29
C LEU A 40 13.00 13.32 15.11
N THR A 41 12.07 13.10 16.05
CA THR A 41 11.95 11.85 16.81
C THR A 41 10.52 11.62 17.31
N ALA A 42 10.24 10.45 17.87
CA ALA A 42 8.96 10.12 18.47
C ALA A 42 8.80 10.82 19.83
N ASN A 43 7.64 11.44 20.08
CA ASN A 43 7.39 12.21 21.30
C ASN A 43 7.49 11.34 22.55
N HIS A 44 6.97 10.11 22.54
CA HIS A 44 7.01 9.22 23.69
C HIS A 44 8.43 8.86 24.14
N VAL A 45 9.44 9.07 23.29
CA VAL A 45 10.84 8.84 23.65
C VAL A 45 11.35 9.98 24.53
N VAL A 46 10.89 11.21 24.26
CA VAL A 46 11.40 12.45 24.87
C VAL A 46 10.43 13.14 25.83
N ASP A 47 9.16 12.74 25.90
CA ASP A 47 8.14 13.37 26.74
C ASP A 47 8.51 13.26 28.23
N GLY A 48 8.64 14.40 28.90
CA GLY A 48 9.06 14.48 30.30
C GLY A 48 10.58 14.36 30.53
N ALA A 49 11.39 14.45 29.47
CA ALA A 49 12.85 14.44 29.57
C ALA A 49 13.39 15.55 30.48
N SER A 50 14.32 15.21 31.37
CA SER A 50 15.17 16.20 32.06
C SER A 50 16.43 16.52 31.23
N LYS A 51 16.89 15.58 30.41
CA LYS A 51 18.05 15.75 29.52
C LYS A 51 17.94 14.80 28.33
N ILE A 52 18.34 15.26 27.15
CA ILE A 52 18.41 14.46 25.93
C ILE A 52 19.83 14.49 25.39
N ASN A 53 20.48 13.32 25.34
CA ASN A 53 21.79 13.14 24.77
C ASN A 53 21.64 12.51 23.37
N VAL A 54 22.26 13.13 22.37
CA VAL A 54 22.28 12.61 20.99
C VAL A 54 23.71 12.22 20.62
N SER A 55 23.91 10.95 20.30
CA SER A 55 25.19 10.44 19.81
C SER A 55 25.22 10.45 18.28
N LEU A 56 26.09 11.28 17.71
CA LEU A 56 26.18 11.49 16.25
C LEU A 56 26.85 10.32 15.49
N SER A 57 27.36 9.32 16.20
CA SER A 57 27.87 8.08 15.64
C SER A 57 27.87 6.96 16.69
N SER A 58 27.92 5.71 16.23
CA SER A 58 28.11 4.51 17.07
C SER A 58 29.36 4.61 17.95
N ASP A 59 30.49 5.06 17.39
CA ASP A 59 31.72 5.28 18.15
C ASP A 59 31.56 6.41 19.17
N GLY A 60 30.78 7.44 18.83
CA GLY A 60 30.43 8.51 19.75
C GLY A 60 29.70 7.96 20.97
N PHE A 61 28.69 7.13 20.74
CA PHE A 61 27.95 6.46 21.81
C PHE A 61 28.86 5.59 22.69
N PHE A 62 29.66 4.70 22.08
CA PHE A 62 30.59 3.84 22.80
C PHE A 62 31.57 4.63 23.68
N ASN A 63 32.06 5.77 23.17
CA ASN A 63 32.96 6.66 23.89
C ASN A 63 32.24 7.70 24.78
N GLN A 64 30.93 7.56 25.01
CA GLN A 64 30.10 8.49 25.79
C GLN A 64 30.18 9.95 25.32
N LYS A 65 30.33 10.16 24.02
CA LYS A 65 30.28 11.46 23.35
C LYS A 65 28.88 11.71 22.82
N PHE A 66 28.29 12.80 23.28
CA PHE A 66 26.95 13.22 22.89
C PHE A 66 26.85 14.75 22.82
N VAL A 67 25.85 15.22 22.09
CA VAL A 67 25.39 16.61 22.09
C VAL A 67 24.07 16.66 22.84
N VAL A 68 23.88 17.69 23.66
CA VAL A 68 22.60 17.90 24.36
C VAL A 68 21.63 18.60 23.42
N ALA A 69 20.45 18.02 23.25
CA ALA A 69 19.40 18.58 22.41
C ALA A 69 18.27 19.19 23.26
N ASN A 70 17.65 20.25 22.73
CA ASN A 70 16.50 20.91 23.35
C ASN A 70 15.23 20.53 22.62
N ILE A 71 14.16 20.22 23.36
CA ILE A 71 12.83 20.04 22.76
C ILE A 71 12.28 21.42 22.39
N ILE A 72 11.94 21.63 21.13
CA ILE A 72 11.31 22.88 20.66
C ILE A 72 9.86 22.69 20.21
N TYR A 73 9.42 21.43 20.03
CA TYR A 73 8.05 21.08 19.71
C TYR A 73 7.72 19.65 20.13
N CYS A 74 6.50 19.44 20.59
CA CYS A 74 5.93 18.15 20.96
C CYS A 74 4.45 18.10 20.54
N ASN A 75 4.04 16.99 19.94
CA ASN A 75 2.65 16.66 19.68
C ASN A 75 2.36 15.27 20.24
N LYS A 76 1.56 15.22 21.31
CA LYS A 76 1.22 13.95 22.00
C LYS A 76 0.25 13.08 21.20
N PHE A 77 -0.62 13.69 20.39
CA PHE A 77 -1.63 12.95 19.62
C PHE A 77 -1.00 12.20 18.44
N ARG A 78 -0.10 12.87 17.69
CA ARG A 78 0.62 12.24 16.58
C ARG A 78 1.94 11.58 17.00
N ASP A 79 2.31 11.73 18.27
CA ASP A 79 3.53 11.19 18.85
C ASP A 79 4.84 11.66 18.17
N VAL A 80 4.94 12.97 17.91
CA VAL A 80 6.07 13.61 17.20
C VAL A 80 6.74 14.69 18.05
N ALA A 81 8.06 14.75 18.03
CA ALA A 81 8.83 15.84 18.63
C ALA A 81 9.94 16.35 17.70
N LEU A 82 10.21 17.67 17.77
CA LEU A 82 11.37 18.30 17.14
C LEU A 82 12.39 18.69 18.21
N LEU A 83 13.65 18.37 17.92
CA LEU A 83 14.78 18.70 18.78
C LEU A 83 15.72 19.66 18.08
N GLU A 84 16.12 20.71 18.78
CA GLU A 84 17.12 21.67 18.33
C GLU A 84 18.50 21.30 18.89
N LEU A 85 19.50 21.37 18.01
CA LEU A 85 20.92 21.25 18.31
C LEU A 85 21.61 22.60 18.08
N PRO A 86 22.82 22.82 18.62
CA PRO A 86 23.65 23.95 18.22
C PRO A 86 23.87 23.98 16.70
N ASN A 87 23.81 25.16 16.09
CA ASN A 87 23.92 25.30 14.64
C ASN A 87 25.20 24.66 14.07
N GLY A 88 25.06 23.90 12.98
CA GLY A 88 26.16 23.23 12.29
C GLY A 88 26.63 21.92 12.95
N THR A 89 25.89 21.42 13.95
CA THR A 89 26.21 20.16 14.62
C THR A 89 26.13 18.97 13.65
N THR A 90 25.09 18.91 12.82
CA THR A 90 24.93 17.84 11.83
C THR A 90 25.47 18.29 10.46
N ARG A 91 26.07 17.34 9.73
CA ARG A 91 26.69 17.60 8.41
C ARG A 91 25.83 17.16 7.24
N SER A 92 24.81 16.34 7.51
CA SER A 92 23.85 15.81 6.54
C SER A 92 22.46 15.81 7.17
N HIS A 93 21.43 15.78 6.33
CA HIS A 93 20.04 15.67 6.71
C HIS A 93 19.29 14.79 5.70
N ILE A 94 18.06 14.43 6.07
CA ILE A 94 17.11 13.72 5.22
C ILE A 94 16.00 14.70 4.84
N ASP A 95 15.83 14.92 3.54
CA ASP A 95 14.76 15.77 3.02
C ASP A 95 13.40 15.13 3.29
N LEU A 96 12.41 15.96 3.60
CA LEU A 96 11.05 15.53 3.85
C LEU A 96 10.29 15.36 2.52
N TYR A 97 9.40 14.38 2.45
CA TYR A 97 8.54 14.16 1.30
C TYR A 97 7.07 14.08 1.71
N LYS A 98 6.34 15.14 1.35
CA LYS A 98 4.90 15.21 1.47
C LYS A 98 4.30 14.40 0.32
N THR A 99 3.75 13.23 0.63
CA THR A 99 3.22 12.26 -0.35
C THR A 99 2.10 11.43 0.26
N THR A 100 1.23 10.87 -0.58
CA THR A 100 0.29 9.81 -0.22
C THR A 100 1.03 8.46 -0.22
N ILE A 101 0.74 7.61 0.76
CA ILE A 101 1.47 6.35 0.99
C ILE A 101 0.59 5.17 0.61
N ASN A 102 0.94 4.44 -0.45
CA ASN A 102 0.12 3.31 -0.90
C ASN A 102 0.47 1.99 -0.20
N LEU A 103 -0.51 1.08 -0.11
CA LEU A 103 -0.28 -0.30 0.31
C LEU A 103 0.73 -1.02 -0.62
N ASP A 104 1.52 -1.91 -0.02
CA ASP A 104 2.57 -2.72 -0.65
C ASP A 104 3.76 -1.93 -1.21
N SER A 105 3.79 -0.62 -1.02
CA SER A 105 4.93 0.22 -1.40
C SER A 105 6.20 -0.21 -0.65
N ASP A 106 7.27 -0.41 -1.43
CA ASP A 106 8.60 -0.69 -0.91
C ASP A 106 9.21 0.57 -0.29
N VAL A 107 9.53 0.47 1.00
CA VAL A 107 10.12 1.54 1.79
C VAL A 107 11.28 1.00 2.61
N LYS A 108 12.03 1.92 3.23
CA LYS A 108 13.21 1.60 4.01
C LYS A 108 13.11 2.28 5.35
N ALA A 109 13.61 1.63 6.39
CA ALA A 109 13.81 2.28 7.67
C ALA A 109 15.20 1.98 8.20
N CYS A 110 15.72 2.85 9.05
CA CYS A 110 16.98 2.60 9.74
C CYS A 110 16.93 3.26 11.11
N GLY A 111 17.32 2.52 12.13
CA GLY A 111 17.39 3.03 13.49
C GLY A 111 18.29 2.18 14.36
N TYR A 112 18.17 2.36 15.66
CA TYR A 112 19.07 1.75 16.64
C TYR A 112 18.30 0.82 17.60
N PRO A 113 17.88 -0.38 17.14
CA PRO A 113 17.26 -1.36 18.01
C PRO A 113 18.23 -1.79 19.11
N VAL A 114 17.72 -1.97 20.33
CA VAL A 114 18.51 -2.36 21.52
C VAL A 114 19.23 -3.69 21.31
N GLU A 115 18.62 -4.64 20.59
CA GLU A 115 19.23 -5.94 20.28
C GLU A 115 20.49 -5.84 19.41
N LYS A 116 20.71 -4.73 18.70
CA LYS A 116 21.91 -4.48 17.90
C LYS A 116 22.92 -3.60 18.65
N GLU A 117 22.85 -3.55 19.98
CA GLU A 117 23.69 -2.70 20.81
C GLU A 117 23.64 -1.26 20.28
N TYR A 118 24.73 -0.63 19.88
CA TYR A 118 24.79 0.74 19.35
C TYR A 118 25.02 0.81 17.83
N TYR A 119 24.74 -0.28 17.12
CA TYR A 119 24.85 -0.34 15.66
C TYR A 119 23.53 0.02 14.97
N PRO A 120 23.56 0.78 13.86
CA PRO A 120 22.36 1.05 13.08
C PRO A 120 21.87 -0.23 12.39
N ALA A 121 20.55 -0.41 12.33
CA ALA A 121 19.87 -1.52 11.70
C ALA A 121 19.05 -1.03 10.50
N PRO A 122 19.64 -0.98 9.28
CA PRO A 122 18.88 -0.70 8.07
C PRO A 122 18.00 -1.90 7.71
N ILE A 123 16.71 -1.64 7.48
CA ILE A 123 15.70 -2.64 7.13
C ILE A 123 14.94 -2.21 5.87
N ASN A 124 14.71 -3.15 4.96
CA ASN A 124 13.75 -2.96 3.86
C ASN A 124 12.41 -3.53 4.32
N VAL A 125 11.35 -2.76 4.18
CA VAL A 125 10.01 -3.12 4.66
C VAL A 125 8.97 -2.66 3.63
N LYS A 126 7.76 -3.21 3.71
CA LYS A 126 6.63 -2.82 2.85
C LYS A 126 5.55 -2.16 3.69
N VAL A 127 4.81 -1.23 3.10
CA VAL A 127 3.59 -0.70 3.73
C VAL A 127 2.53 -1.81 3.79
N THR A 128 2.15 -2.23 4.99
CA THR A 128 1.16 -3.30 5.23
C THR A 128 -0.24 -2.76 5.42
N ASN A 129 -0.36 -1.52 5.90
CA ASN A 129 -1.64 -0.86 6.12
C ASN A 129 -1.54 0.67 5.95
N ASN A 130 -2.64 1.33 5.60
CA ASN A 130 -2.75 2.80 5.52
C ASN A 130 -4.02 3.24 6.28
N PHE A 131 -3.89 4.28 7.11
CA PHE A 131 -4.94 4.82 7.95
C PHE A 131 -5.25 6.31 7.68
N GLU A 132 -4.78 6.86 6.56
CA GLU A 132 -4.88 8.28 6.21
C GLU A 132 -6.33 8.81 6.24
N HIS A 133 -7.31 7.95 5.99
CA HIS A 133 -8.73 8.31 6.00
C HIS A 133 -9.40 8.20 7.39
N ILE A 134 -8.68 7.70 8.40
CA ILE A 134 -9.22 7.48 9.75
C ILE A 134 -8.76 8.61 10.67
N ALA A 135 -9.56 9.66 10.76
CA ALA A 135 -9.23 10.86 11.56
C ALA A 135 -9.02 10.58 13.07
N SER A 136 -9.55 9.47 13.59
CA SER A 136 -9.42 9.08 15.00
C SER A 136 -8.13 8.31 15.32
N ARG A 137 -7.32 7.94 14.33
CA ARG A 137 -6.09 7.18 14.52
C ARG A 137 -4.90 8.12 14.79
N GLU A 138 -4.07 7.71 15.75
CA GLU A 138 -2.80 8.38 16.09
C GLU A 138 -1.69 8.06 15.06
N TYR A 139 -1.86 6.98 14.30
CA TYR A 139 -0.90 6.48 13.31
C TYR A 139 -1.43 6.68 11.88
N SER A 140 -0.52 6.97 10.96
CA SER A 140 -0.84 7.20 9.55
C SER A 140 -0.77 5.92 8.72
N PHE A 141 0.17 5.03 9.00
CA PHE A 141 0.35 3.78 8.26
C PHE A 141 1.13 2.74 9.09
N GLU A 142 1.17 1.52 8.58
CA GLU A 142 1.90 0.39 9.16
C GLU A 142 2.89 -0.17 8.13
N VAL A 143 4.05 -0.65 8.60
CA VAL A 143 5.03 -1.36 7.77
C VAL A 143 5.29 -2.77 8.27
N SER A 144 5.73 -3.64 7.37
CA SER A 144 6.08 -5.03 7.68
C SER A 144 7.30 -5.10 8.60
N GLN A 145 7.42 -6.22 9.32
CA GLN A 145 8.65 -6.56 10.02
C GLN A 145 9.75 -6.97 9.02
N SER A 146 10.99 -6.97 9.50
CA SER A 146 12.18 -7.45 8.81
C SER A 146 12.74 -8.69 9.49
N ASP A 147 13.26 -9.64 8.71
CA ASP A 147 13.93 -10.84 9.22
C ASP A 147 15.23 -10.55 9.99
N SER A 148 15.78 -9.34 9.83
CA SER A 148 17.05 -8.94 10.44
C SER A 148 16.92 -8.37 11.85
N VAL A 149 15.70 -8.02 12.28
CA VAL A 149 15.40 -7.41 13.59
C VAL A 149 14.20 -8.11 14.21
N SER A 150 14.40 -8.71 15.38
CA SER A 150 13.36 -9.45 16.10
C SER A 150 12.68 -8.61 17.19
N GLN A 151 13.40 -7.63 17.74
CA GLN A 151 12.97 -6.73 18.80
C GLN A 151 13.20 -5.28 18.39
N TYR A 152 12.12 -4.54 18.21
CA TYR A 152 12.15 -3.18 17.66
C TYR A 152 12.31 -2.07 18.72
N SER A 153 12.47 -2.44 20.01
CA SER A 153 12.75 -1.48 21.08
C SER A 153 13.98 -0.64 20.72
N GLY A 154 13.88 0.69 20.82
CA GLY A 154 14.92 1.65 20.42
C GLY A 154 14.78 2.20 19.00
N MET A 155 13.92 1.61 18.14
CA MET A 155 13.69 2.11 16.77
C MET A 155 12.62 3.21 16.69
N SER A 156 11.90 3.53 17.76
CA SER A 156 10.99 4.69 17.77
C SER A 156 11.74 5.97 17.41
N GLY A 157 11.19 6.73 16.47
CA GLY A 157 11.81 7.91 15.88
C GLY A 157 12.70 7.64 14.66
N SER A 158 12.77 6.40 14.17
CA SER A 158 13.48 6.08 12.91
C SER A 158 12.76 6.68 11.70
N PRO A 159 13.47 7.23 10.69
CA PRO A 159 12.85 7.64 9.45
C PRO A 159 12.36 6.43 8.66
N VAL A 160 11.18 6.58 8.05
CA VAL A 160 10.68 5.72 6.97
C VAL A 160 10.89 6.46 5.67
N MET A 161 11.64 5.86 4.75
CA MET A 161 12.15 6.49 3.54
C MET A 161 11.65 5.82 2.28
N HIS A 162 11.34 6.65 1.28
CA HIS A 162 11.19 6.26 -0.11
C HIS A 162 12.28 6.94 -0.93
N ASN A 163 13.13 6.15 -1.58
CA ASN A 163 14.41 6.61 -2.15
C ASN A 163 15.28 7.31 -1.08
N GLU A 164 15.64 8.57 -1.28
CA GLU A 164 16.44 9.38 -0.34
C GLU A 164 15.59 10.29 0.56
N PHE A 165 14.27 10.28 0.39
CA PHE A 165 13.37 11.17 1.12
C PHE A 165 12.63 10.46 2.25
N CYS A 166 12.40 11.19 3.35
CA CYS A 166 11.59 10.74 4.48
C CYS A 166 10.10 10.95 4.19
N ILE A 167 9.32 9.86 4.18
CA ILE A 167 7.85 9.88 4.02
C ILE A 167 7.11 9.76 5.35
N GLY A 168 7.80 9.33 6.40
CA GLY A 168 7.23 9.19 7.74
C GLY A 168 8.25 8.77 8.78
N MET A 169 7.79 8.47 9.99
CA MET A 169 8.65 8.13 11.13
C MET A 169 8.02 6.99 11.94
N LEU A 170 8.83 6.00 12.32
CA LEU A 170 8.38 4.84 13.11
C LEU A 170 8.02 5.24 14.55
N LEU A 171 6.88 4.71 15.02
CA LEU A 171 6.31 4.86 16.37
C LEU A 171 6.12 3.47 16.99
N VAL A 172 7.21 2.70 17.10
CA VAL A 172 7.17 1.29 17.56
C VAL A 172 6.44 1.18 18.91
N GLN A 173 5.39 0.37 18.96
CA GLN A 173 4.70 0.04 20.20
C GLN A 173 5.31 -1.23 20.82
N GLN A 174 5.69 -1.14 22.10
CA GLN A 174 6.50 -2.15 22.80
C GLN A 174 5.84 -3.53 22.99
N SER A 175 4.53 -3.70 22.73
CA SER A 175 3.82 -4.94 23.06
C SER A 175 3.54 -5.89 21.88
N ASN A 176 3.53 -5.41 20.63
CA ASN A 176 2.97 -6.19 19.52
C ASN A 176 3.94 -6.45 18.33
N ASN A 177 5.19 -5.99 18.40
CA ASN A 177 6.12 -5.96 17.25
C ASN A 177 5.54 -5.28 15.98
N THR A 178 4.40 -4.59 16.10
CA THR A 178 3.78 -3.86 14.99
C THR A 178 4.51 -2.54 14.77
N LEU A 179 4.87 -2.26 13.53
CA LEU A 179 5.63 -1.08 13.15
C LEU A 179 4.69 -0.02 12.60
N TYR A 180 4.06 0.74 13.51
CA TYR A 180 3.29 1.91 13.14
C TYR A 180 4.20 3.08 12.80
N ALA A 181 3.70 3.96 11.95
CA ALA A 181 4.38 5.18 11.56
C ALA A 181 3.40 6.36 11.43
N VAL A 182 3.93 7.55 11.64
CA VAL A 182 3.26 8.81 11.31
C VAL A 182 3.85 9.35 10.00
N SER A 183 2.99 9.80 9.09
CA SER A 183 3.42 10.33 7.79
C SER A 183 3.87 11.78 7.88
N ILE A 184 4.81 12.18 7.04
CA ILE A 184 5.22 13.59 6.93
C ILE A 184 4.06 14.46 6.45
N LYS A 185 3.21 13.94 5.56
CA LYS A 185 1.99 14.62 5.11
C LYS A 185 1.09 15.00 6.29
N ASP A 186 0.99 14.12 7.26
CA ASP A 186 0.22 14.29 8.49
C ASP A 186 0.87 15.22 9.51
N CYS A 187 2.20 15.09 9.72
CA CYS A 187 2.95 16.02 10.56
C CYS A 187 2.79 17.47 10.07
N LEU A 188 2.85 17.65 8.75
CA LEU A 188 2.69 18.94 8.09
C LEU A 188 1.25 19.47 8.14
N GLN A 189 0.26 18.80 8.73
CA GLN A 189 -1.06 19.42 8.95
C GLN A 189 -1.08 20.31 10.21
N ASP A 190 -0.08 20.18 11.09
CA ASP A 190 0.05 21.01 12.29
C ASP A 190 0.78 22.32 11.96
N ASN A 191 0.12 23.46 12.20
CA ASN A 191 0.67 24.79 11.90
C ASN A 191 1.96 25.07 12.68
N SER A 192 2.03 24.67 13.95
CA SER A 192 3.23 24.90 14.78
C SER A 192 4.41 24.06 14.31
N PHE A 193 4.15 22.85 13.78
CA PHE A 193 5.18 22.06 13.12
C PHE A 193 5.65 22.76 11.83
N GLN A 194 4.72 23.18 10.97
CA GLN A 194 5.05 23.87 9.71
C GLN A 194 5.89 25.14 9.92
N GLU A 195 5.56 25.97 10.91
CA GLU A 195 6.30 27.20 11.23
C GLU A 195 7.77 26.90 11.55
N LEU A 196 8.06 25.82 12.28
CA LEU A 196 9.42 25.40 12.60
C LEU A 196 10.17 24.83 11.40
N ILE A 197 9.49 24.05 10.57
CA ILE A 197 10.06 23.55 9.31
C ILE A 197 10.49 24.72 8.41
N ILE A 198 9.65 25.75 8.28
CA ILE A 198 9.97 26.96 7.50
C ILE A 198 11.12 27.73 8.17
N LYS A 199 11.08 27.92 9.49
CA LYS A 199 12.11 28.65 10.24
C LYS A 199 13.52 28.06 10.08
N HIS A 200 13.63 26.74 9.97
CA HIS A 200 14.91 26.02 9.85
C HIS A 200 15.28 25.66 8.40
N ASP A 201 14.58 26.24 7.41
CA ASP A 201 14.84 26.02 5.97
C ASP A 201 14.84 24.53 5.58
N VAL A 202 13.94 23.73 6.18
CA VAL A 202 13.85 22.29 5.89
C VAL A 202 13.36 22.07 4.47
N CYS A 203 14.11 21.28 3.69
CA CYS A 203 13.71 20.90 2.34
C CYS A 203 12.50 19.95 2.38
N ILE A 204 11.41 20.35 1.73
CA ILE A 204 10.23 19.50 1.52
C ILE A 204 10.01 19.32 0.02
N LYS A 205 10.09 18.06 -0.42
CA LYS A 205 9.55 17.64 -1.70
C LYS A 205 8.04 17.41 -1.56
N VAL A 206 7.27 17.80 -2.56
CA VAL A 206 5.83 17.54 -2.64
C VAL A 206 5.58 16.61 -3.83
N GLN A 207 4.79 15.56 -3.62
CA GLN A 207 4.40 14.65 -4.68
C GLN A 207 3.56 15.42 -5.72
N GLU A 208 3.89 15.24 -6.99
CA GLU A 208 3.06 15.77 -8.07
C GLU A 208 1.70 15.08 -8.06
N GLY A 209 0.61 15.85 -8.13
CA GLY A 209 -0.73 15.29 -8.03
C GLY A 209 -1.10 14.77 -6.65
N ILE A 210 -0.40 15.16 -5.56
CA ILE A 210 -0.76 14.72 -4.20
C ILE A 210 -2.21 15.07 -3.79
N ASP A 211 -2.75 16.14 -4.35
CA ASP A 211 -4.11 16.59 -4.10
C ASP A 211 -5.13 15.90 -5.03
N TYR A 212 -4.66 15.12 -6.01
CA TYR A 212 -5.54 14.29 -6.82
C TYR A 212 -6.16 13.23 -5.94
N LYS A 213 -7.49 13.26 -5.88
CA LYS A 213 -8.28 12.24 -5.20
C LYS A 213 -8.84 11.29 -6.24
N PRO A 214 -8.63 9.97 -6.07
CA PRO A 214 -9.27 9.00 -6.94
C PRO A 214 -10.79 9.14 -6.85
N PRO A 215 -11.53 8.78 -7.91
CA PRO A 215 -12.98 8.86 -7.90
C PRO A 215 -13.56 8.11 -6.69
N ASN A 216 -14.51 8.73 -6.00
CA ASN A 216 -15.23 8.08 -4.90
C ASN A 216 -15.80 6.73 -5.36
N PHE A 217 -15.83 5.76 -4.46
CA PHE A 217 -16.39 4.44 -4.72
C PHE A 217 -17.35 4.01 -3.58
N PRO A 218 -18.25 3.06 -3.84
CA PRO A 218 -19.20 2.56 -2.84
C PRO A 218 -18.53 1.84 -1.66
N THR A 219 -19.33 1.49 -0.65
CA THR A 219 -18.82 0.70 0.48
C THR A 219 -18.41 -0.69 0.01
N SER A 220 -17.27 -1.17 0.47
CA SER A 220 -16.79 -2.49 0.09
C SER A 220 -17.61 -3.63 0.73
N PRO A 221 -17.85 -4.72 -0.02
CA PRO A 221 -18.45 -5.94 0.50
C PRO A 221 -17.42 -6.88 1.16
N PHE A 222 -16.13 -6.56 1.14
CA PHE A 222 -15.05 -7.47 1.53
C PHE A 222 -14.48 -7.19 2.92
N LYS A 223 -14.02 -8.26 3.56
CA LYS A 223 -13.18 -8.25 4.76
C LYS A 223 -11.86 -8.95 4.46
N TYR A 224 -10.76 -8.26 4.72
CA TYR A 224 -9.41 -8.78 4.52
C TYR A 224 -8.90 -9.43 5.81
N CYS A 225 -9.06 -10.75 5.90
CA CYS A 225 -8.67 -11.50 7.10
C CYS A 225 -7.22 -12.01 7.06
N ILE A 226 -6.59 -12.05 5.88
CA ILE A 226 -5.19 -12.39 5.70
C ILE A 226 -4.50 -11.31 4.85
N ASN A 227 -3.34 -10.84 5.29
CA ASN A 227 -2.40 -10.06 4.49
C ASN A 227 -1.03 -10.76 4.56
N CYS A 228 -0.73 -11.61 3.58
CA CYS A 228 0.43 -12.49 3.62
C CYS A 228 1.55 -11.98 2.71
N ASN A 229 2.51 -11.30 3.35
CA ASN A 229 3.65 -10.63 2.71
C ASN A 229 4.97 -11.39 2.92
N ALA A 230 4.88 -12.64 3.41
CA ALA A 230 6.04 -13.46 3.76
C ALA A 230 6.93 -13.78 2.55
N ASP A 231 6.35 -13.78 1.35
CA ASP A 231 7.04 -14.12 0.11
C ASP A 231 6.23 -13.61 -1.10
N THR A 232 6.80 -13.63 -2.30
CA THR A 232 6.14 -13.22 -3.54
C THR A 232 5.33 -14.37 -4.17
N PRO A 233 4.17 -14.12 -4.79
CA PRO A 233 3.42 -12.87 -4.75
C PRO A 233 2.78 -12.59 -3.39
N ASN A 234 2.47 -11.32 -3.14
CA ASN A 234 1.63 -10.92 -2.02
C ASN A 234 0.23 -11.52 -2.21
N ILE A 235 -0.31 -12.13 -1.15
CA ILE A 235 -1.67 -12.68 -1.17
C ILE A 235 -2.49 -12.10 -0.01
N LYS A 236 -3.62 -11.49 -0.37
CA LYS A 236 -4.67 -11.06 0.55
C LYS A 236 -5.82 -12.07 0.56
N GLY A 237 -6.14 -12.61 1.72
CA GLY A 237 -7.29 -13.50 1.92
C GLY A 237 -8.54 -12.70 2.24
N ILE A 238 -9.58 -12.91 1.44
CA ILE A 238 -10.85 -12.20 1.48
C ILE A 238 -11.94 -13.10 2.05
N GLU A 239 -12.81 -12.52 2.87
CA GLU A 239 -14.08 -13.09 3.29
C GLU A 239 -15.20 -12.03 3.27
N ILE A 240 -16.46 -12.45 3.49
CA ILE A 240 -17.65 -11.56 3.47
C ILE A 240 -18.33 -11.46 4.84
N GLY A 241 -17.76 -12.05 5.88
CA GLY A 241 -18.36 -12.14 7.20
C GLY A 241 -19.24 -13.37 7.38
N PHE A 242 -19.22 -13.89 8.61
CA PHE A 242 -20.06 -15.00 9.04
C PHE A 242 -20.87 -14.59 10.27
N THR A 243 -22.20 -14.55 10.15
CA THR A 243 -23.13 -14.19 11.23
C THR A 243 -24.33 -15.14 11.24
N PHE A 244 -24.93 -15.36 12.41
CA PHE A 244 -26.09 -16.26 12.55
C PHE A 244 -25.92 -17.64 11.90
N ASN A 245 -24.72 -18.23 12.00
CA ASN A 245 -24.34 -19.51 11.39
C ASN A 245 -24.43 -19.56 9.85
N GLN A 246 -24.29 -18.41 9.18
CA GLN A 246 -24.26 -18.33 7.73
C GLN A 246 -23.27 -17.26 7.26
N TRP A 247 -22.74 -17.45 6.04
CA TRP A 247 -21.96 -16.43 5.37
C TRP A 247 -22.90 -15.33 4.86
N ASN A 248 -22.48 -14.07 4.99
CA ASN A 248 -23.31 -12.90 4.71
C ASN A 248 -23.44 -12.61 3.20
N LEU A 249 -23.96 -13.58 2.44
CA LEU A 249 -24.09 -13.49 0.99
C LEU A 249 -25.07 -12.40 0.55
N SER A 250 -26.17 -12.19 1.28
CA SER A 250 -27.13 -11.11 1.00
C SER A 250 -26.48 -9.74 1.16
N ASP A 251 -25.76 -9.52 2.25
CA ASP A 251 -25.07 -8.26 2.52
C ASP A 251 -23.99 -8.01 1.45
N PHE A 252 -23.29 -9.07 1.03
CA PHE A 252 -22.35 -9.02 -0.08
C PHE A 252 -23.02 -8.53 -1.37
N THR A 253 -24.14 -9.13 -1.78
CA THR A 253 -24.81 -8.76 -3.03
C THR A 253 -25.42 -7.35 -2.98
N GLU A 254 -26.02 -6.96 -1.85
CA GLU A 254 -26.57 -5.61 -1.63
C GLU A 254 -25.46 -4.55 -1.75
N LEU A 255 -24.30 -4.78 -1.13
CA LEU A 255 -23.17 -3.86 -1.25
C LEU A 255 -22.62 -3.83 -2.69
N VAL A 256 -22.50 -4.98 -3.37
CA VAL A 256 -22.05 -5.09 -4.76
C VAL A 256 -22.99 -4.38 -5.74
N TYR A 257 -24.28 -4.25 -5.44
CA TYR A 257 -25.25 -3.54 -6.28
C TYR A 257 -24.75 -2.14 -6.64
N ASP A 258 -24.29 -1.36 -5.66
CA ASP A 258 -23.81 0.00 -5.89
C ASP A 258 -22.53 0.08 -6.74
N TRP A 259 -21.74 -1.01 -6.79
CA TRP A 259 -20.52 -1.09 -7.59
C TRP A 259 -20.75 -1.28 -9.07
N ILE A 260 -21.97 -1.65 -9.50
CA ILE A 260 -22.26 -1.83 -10.94
C ILE A 260 -22.04 -0.55 -11.74
N ILE A 261 -22.32 0.62 -11.16
CA ILE A 261 -22.06 1.90 -11.84
C ILE A 261 -20.55 2.11 -12.02
N ASP A 262 -19.76 1.93 -10.96
CA ASP A 262 -18.29 2.12 -10.98
C ASP A 262 -17.59 1.11 -11.91
N TYR A 263 -18.08 -0.13 -11.94
CA TYR A 263 -17.53 -1.20 -12.77
C TYR A 263 -17.98 -1.14 -14.23
N CYS A 264 -19.24 -0.80 -14.53
CA CYS A 264 -19.70 -0.84 -15.92
C CYS A 264 -19.44 0.45 -16.70
N LEU A 265 -19.23 1.58 -16.03
CA LEU A 265 -19.12 2.89 -16.67
C LEU A 265 -17.84 3.62 -16.28
N SER A 266 -17.14 4.19 -17.27
CA SER A 266 -15.99 5.06 -17.01
C SER A 266 -16.41 6.36 -16.33
N PRO A 267 -15.51 7.05 -15.59
CA PRO A 267 -15.82 8.35 -14.97
C PRO A 267 -16.37 9.37 -15.98
N LYS A 268 -15.85 9.35 -17.21
CA LYS A 268 -16.32 10.20 -18.31
C LYS A 268 -17.74 9.84 -18.76
N GLN A 269 -18.09 8.55 -18.83
CA GLN A 269 -19.46 8.12 -19.15
C GLN A 269 -20.44 8.52 -18.05
N GLN A 270 -20.05 8.36 -16.78
CA GLN A 270 -20.88 8.77 -15.64
C GLN A 270 -21.10 10.29 -15.63
N ALA A 271 -20.05 11.09 -15.84
CA ALA A 271 -20.13 12.56 -15.84
C ALA A 271 -20.98 13.11 -17.00
N ASN A 272 -20.99 12.43 -18.16
CA ASN A 272 -21.77 12.83 -19.33
C ASN A 272 -23.19 12.25 -19.35
N PHE A 273 -23.54 11.38 -18.40
CA PHE A 273 -24.87 10.78 -18.35
C PHE A 273 -25.92 11.81 -17.91
N THR A 274 -27.05 11.85 -18.62
CA THR A 274 -28.19 12.72 -18.28
C THR A 274 -29.33 11.89 -17.71
N GLY A 275 -29.63 12.09 -16.42
CA GLY A 275 -30.71 11.38 -15.74
C GLY A 275 -30.48 11.27 -14.23
N GLY A 276 -31.41 10.62 -13.53
CA GLY A 276 -31.27 10.33 -12.11
C GLY A 276 -30.44 9.06 -11.85
N HIS A 277 -30.12 8.82 -10.58
CA HIS A 277 -29.34 7.66 -10.14
C HIS A 277 -29.94 6.33 -10.62
N ARG A 278 -31.26 6.15 -10.53
CA ARG A 278 -31.94 4.92 -10.98
C ARG A 278 -31.79 4.66 -12.49
N SER A 279 -31.83 5.71 -13.33
CA SER A 279 -31.61 5.57 -14.77
C SER A 279 -30.15 5.29 -15.10
N LEU A 280 -29.21 5.88 -14.35
CA LEU A 280 -27.78 5.61 -14.47
C LEU A 280 -27.48 4.15 -14.13
N PHE A 281 -28.05 3.64 -13.01
CA PHE A 281 -27.92 2.25 -12.63
C PHE A 281 -28.45 1.31 -13.73
N LYS A 282 -29.66 1.54 -14.26
CA LYS A 282 -30.21 0.72 -15.34
C LYS A 282 -29.31 0.71 -16.58
N TYR A 283 -28.72 1.85 -16.92
CA TYR A 283 -27.78 1.98 -18.03
C TYR A 283 -26.47 1.21 -17.75
N ALA A 284 -25.89 1.34 -16.55
CA ALA A 284 -24.73 0.56 -16.15
C ALA A 284 -25.01 -0.95 -16.18
N ARG A 285 -26.12 -1.35 -15.56
CA ARG A 285 -26.60 -2.74 -15.47
C ARG A 285 -26.79 -3.41 -16.82
N SER A 286 -27.24 -2.68 -17.84
CA SER A 286 -27.38 -3.23 -19.21
C SER A 286 -26.06 -3.54 -19.88
N HIS A 287 -24.94 -3.00 -19.38
CA HIS A 287 -23.59 -3.30 -19.85
C HIS A 287 -22.92 -4.41 -19.03
N TYR A 288 -23.52 -4.86 -17.93
CA TYR A 288 -23.00 -5.99 -17.15
C TYR A 288 -23.30 -7.33 -17.87
N PRO A 289 -22.28 -8.14 -18.20
CA PRO A 289 -22.46 -9.36 -18.99
C PRO A 289 -22.96 -10.53 -18.14
N ILE A 290 -24.28 -10.64 -17.99
CA ILE A 290 -24.95 -11.61 -17.10
C ILE A 290 -24.70 -13.09 -17.41
N GLU A 291 -24.37 -13.42 -18.67
CA GLU A 291 -24.15 -14.80 -19.12
C GLU A 291 -22.70 -15.26 -18.89
N ASP A 292 -21.81 -14.33 -18.55
CA ASP A 292 -20.38 -14.56 -18.39
C ASP A 292 -20.00 -14.66 -16.92
N LEU A 293 -19.79 -15.88 -16.42
CA LEU A 293 -19.39 -16.11 -15.02
C LEU A 293 -18.06 -15.42 -14.67
N SER A 294 -17.16 -15.20 -15.65
CA SER A 294 -15.90 -14.49 -15.38
C SER A 294 -16.12 -13.03 -14.99
N ALA A 295 -17.25 -12.45 -15.39
CA ALA A 295 -17.62 -11.08 -15.03
C ALA A 295 -17.81 -10.88 -13.53
N LEU A 296 -18.23 -11.92 -12.80
CA LEU A 296 -18.28 -11.90 -11.33
C LEU A 296 -16.88 -11.75 -10.75
N GLY A 297 -15.90 -12.50 -11.27
CA GLY A 297 -14.51 -12.41 -10.86
C GLY A 297 -13.90 -11.05 -11.18
N ASP A 298 -14.21 -10.50 -12.36
CA ASP A 298 -13.76 -9.17 -12.78
C ASP A 298 -14.35 -8.06 -11.92
N LEU A 299 -15.64 -8.13 -11.62
CA LEU A 299 -16.31 -7.18 -10.73
C LEU A 299 -15.69 -7.24 -9.32
N CYS A 300 -15.50 -8.44 -8.78
CA CYS A 300 -14.85 -8.60 -7.47
C CYS A 300 -13.41 -8.10 -7.48
N LEU A 301 -12.65 -8.33 -8.57
CA LEU A 301 -11.31 -7.80 -8.74
C LEU A 301 -11.31 -6.27 -8.74
N HIS A 302 -12.21 -5.65 -9.50
CA HIS A 302 -12.38 -4.21 -9.58
C HIS A 302 -12.64 -3.61 -8.19
N ILE A 303 -13.59 -4.18 -7.45
CA ILE A 303 -13.92 -3.76 -6.08
C ILE A 303 -12.68 -3.85 -5.19
N ALA A 304 -12.00 -5.00 -5.18
CA ALA A 304 -10.85 -5.25 -4.31
C ALA A 304 -9.68 -4.28 -4.56
N ILE A 305 -9.38 -3.96 -5.83
CA ILE A 305 -8.31 -3.01 -6.16
C ILE A 305 -8.72 -1.55 -5.95
N ARG A 306 -10.00 -1.21 -6.14
CA ARG A 306 -10.52 0.14 -5.88
C ARG A 306 -10.45 0.46 -4.41
N GLU A 307 -10.89 -0.45 -3.55
CA GLU A 307 -10.86 -0.20 -2.10
C GLU A 307 -9.45 -0.29 -1.52
N SER A 308 -8.63 -1.26 -1.95
CA SER A 308 -7.35 -1.53 -1.28
C SER A 308 -6.28 -0.53 -1.69
N TYR A 309 -6.35 -0.03 -2.92
CA TYR A 309 -5.29 0.77 -3.51
C TYR A 309 -5.80 2.10 -4.07
N PHE A 310 -7.08 2.43 -3.86
CA PHE A 310 -7.70 3.67 -4.33
C PHE A 310 -7.43 3.91 -5.81
N THR A 311 -7.46 2.82 -6.58
CA THR A 311 -7.09 2.84 -7.99
C THR A 311 -8.03 3.73 -8.80
N ILE A 312 -7.54 4.33 -9.87
CA ILE A 312 -8.34 5.10 -10.82
C ILE A 312 -8.79 4.13 -11.91
N PRO A 313 -10.09 3.84 -12.06
CA PRO A 313 -10.57 2.97 -13.11
C PRO A 313 -10.41 3.67 -14.47
N ILE A 314 -9.69 3.02 -15.39
CA ILE A 314 -9.52 3.53 -16.76
C ILE A 314 -10.48 2.80 -17.69
N MET A 315 -10.41 1.45 -17.69
CA MET A 315 -11.22 0.60 -18.57
C MET A 315 -11.45 -0.76 -17.92
N ASN A 316 -12.72 -1.11 -17.67
CA ASN A 316 -13.05 -2.35 -16.95
C ASN A 316 -13.09 -3.60 -17.85
N LYS A 317 -13.39 -3.46 -19.16
CA LYS A 317 -13.35 -4.58 -20.11
C LYS A 317 -12.93 -4.11 -21.51
N LEU A 318 -11.90 -4.75 -22.05
CA LEU A 318 -11.46 -4.62 -23.45
C LEU A 318 -11.53 -6.00 -24.09
N PHE A 319 -12.24 -6.11 -25.22
CA PHE A 319 -12.18 -7.28 -26.07
C PHE A 319 -11.01 -7.09 -27.03
N ASP A 320 -10.04 -8.01 -26.99
CA ASP A 320 -9.02 -8.05 -28.03
C ASP A 320 -9.58 -8.63 -29.34
N VAL A 321 -8.78 -8.61 -30.40
CA VAL A 321 -9.15 -9.15 -31.72
C VAL A 321 -9.45 -10.67 -31.67
N ASN A 322 -9.04 -11.37 -30.62
CA ASN A 322 -9.29 -12.79 -30.39
C ASN A 322 -10.44 -13.05 -29.41
N ASN A 323 -11.23 -12.03 -29.06
CA ASN A 323 -12.34 -12.09 -28.10
C ASN A 323 -11.91 -12.53 -26.67
N LYS A 324 -10.61 -12.42 -26.35
CA LYS A 324 -10.11 -12.54 -24.97
C LYS A 324 -10.34 -11.22 -24.26
N THR A 325 -10.92 -11.32 -23.08
CA THR A 325 -11.24 -10.19 -22.23
C THR A 325 -10.15 -9.99 -21.22
N PHE A 326 -9.77 -8.74 -21.03
CA PHE A 326 -8.98 -8.36 -19.88
C PHE A 326 -9.81 -7.61 -18.88
N SER A 327 -9.55 -7.92 -17.63
CA SER A 327 -10.22 -7.36 -16.49
C SER A 327 -9.50 -6.08 -16.04
N CYS A 328 -10.26 -5.10 -15.55
CA CYS A 328 -9.80 -4.05 -14.65
C CYS A 328 -8.47 -3.37 -15.05
N THR A 329 -8.48 -2.55 -16.10
CA THR A 329 -7.36 -1.64 -16.40
C THR A 329 -7.46 -0.38 -15.54
N HIS A 330 -6.54 -0.22 -14.61
CA HIS A 330 -6.55 0.85 -13.63
C HIS A 330 -5.20 1.58 -13.60
N ALA A 331 -5.18 2.80 -13.10
CA ALA A 331 -3.96 3.52 -12.76
C ALA A 331 -3.84 3.71 -11.25
N VAL A 332 -2.61 3.74 -10.75
CA VAL A 332 -2.29 4.16 -9.39
C VAL A 332 -1.19 5.20 -9.43
N LEU A 333 -1.39 6.29 -8.68
CA LEU A 333 -0.34 7.27 -8.42
C LEU A 333 0.46 6.79 -7.20
N ASN A 334 1.63 6.21 -7.45
CA ASN A 334 2.52 5.76 -6.39
C ASN A 334 3.74 6.66 -6.31
N PHE A 335 3.78 7.51 -5.28
CA PHE A 335 4.77 8.59 -5.18
C PHE A 335 4.79 9.41 -6.48
N ASN A 336 5.96 9.65 -7.09
CA ASN A 336 6.04 10.37 -8.37
C ASN A 336 5.91 9.45 -9.60
N SER A 337 5.45 8.22 -9.45
CA SER A 337 5.28 7.26 -10.55
C SER A 337 3.81 6.93 -10.80
N ILE A 338 3.51 6.60 -12.06
CA ILE A 338 2.22 6.02 -12.43
C ILE A 338 2.44 4.53 -12.63
N GLU A 339 1.68 3.74 -11.89
CA GLU A 339 1.59 2.30 -12.08
C GLU A 339 0.39 1.99 -12.98
N LEU A 340 0.62 1.18 -14.01
CA LEU A 340 -0.45 0.63 -14.82
C LEU A 340 -0.83 -0.75 -14.27
N TRP A 341 -2.10 -0.91 -13.94
CA TRP A 341 -2.64 -2.13 -13.36
C TRP A 341 -3.50 -2.83 -14.40
N ILE A 342 -3.21 -4.11 -14.63
CA ILE A 342 -3.90 -4.94 -15.61
C ILE A 342 -4.38 -6.20 -14.93
N GLY A 343 -5.68 -6.30 -14.71
CA GLY A 343 -6.27 -7.39 -13.95
C GLY A 343 -6.38 -8.73 -14.68
N ALA A 344 -6.29 -9.80 -13.88
CA ALA A 344 -6.68 -11.15 -14.25
C ALA A 344 -7.61 -11.72 -13.17
N SER A 345 -8.76 -12.27 -13.54
CA SER A 345 -9.63 -12.99 -12.60
C SER A 345 -9.80 -14.44 -13.02
N ALA A 346 -10.07 -15.30 -12.05
CA ALA A 346 -10.42 -16.70 -12.29
C ALA A 346 -11.53 -17.13 -11.34
N VAL A 347 -12.64 -17.61 -11.91
CA VAL A 347 -13.79 -18.15 -11.17
C VAL A 347 -13.95 -19.63 -11.55
N THR A 348 -13.55 -20.53 -10.66
CA THR A 348 -13.51 -21.97 -10.97
C THR A 348 -13.93 -22.83 -9.78
N THR A 349 -14.00 -24.15 -9.92
CA THR A 349 -14.47 -25.04 -8.85
C THR A 349 -13.40 -25.43 -7.84
N ASN A 350 -12.11 -25.21 -8.12
CA ASN A 350 -11.00 -25.52 -7.21
C ASN A 350 -9.82 -24.55 -7.42
N ILE A 351 -8.89 -24.53 -6.47
CA ILE A 351 -7.79 -23.57 -6.47
C ILE A 351 -6.80 -23.83 -7.61
N GLU A 352 -6.54 -25.09 -7.96
CA GLU A 352 -5.58 -25.46 -9.00
C GLU A 352 -6.02 -24.97 -10.38
N ALA A 353 -7.31 -25.12 -10.70
CA ALA A 353 -7.90 -24.60 -11.92
C ALA A 353 -7.91 -23.06 -11.93
N ALA A 354 -8.21 -22.42 -10.79
CA ALA A 354 -8.19 -20.97 -10.67
C ALA A 354 -6.79 -20.41 -10.93
N VAL A 355 -5.78 -20.99 -10.27
CA VAL A 355 -4.38 -20.60 -10.43
C VAL A 355 -3.90 -20.82 -11.86
N LYS A 356 -4.20 -21.98 -12.46
CA LYS A 356 -3.86 -22.25 -13.86
C LYS A 356 -4.47 -21.21 -14.81
N SER A 357 -5.77 -20.92 -14.65
CA SER A 357 -6.44 -19.89 -15.46
C SER A 357 -5.83 -18.51 -15.28
N ALA A 358 -5.45 -18.14 -14.04
CA ALA A 358 -4.78 -16.88 -13.76
C ALA A 358 -3.40 -16.81 -14.43
N ILE A 359 -2.61 -17.88 -14.39
CA ILE A 359 -1.30 -17.96 -15.06
C ILE A 359 -1.45 -17.80 -16.58
N GLU A 360 -2.44 -18.44 -17.19
CA GLU A 360 -2.72 -18.29 -18.63
C GLU A 360 -3.07 -16.83 -18.97
N SER A 361 -3.86 -16.17 -18.13
CA SER A 361 -4.17 -14.74 -18.28
C SER A 361 -2.94 -13.85 -18.10
N VAL A 362 -2.10 -14.10 -17.07
CA VAL A 362 -0.83 -13.40 -16.84
C VAL A 362 0.06 -13.52 -18.08
N ASN A 363 0.32 -14.73 -18.56
CA ASN A 363 1.16 -14.96 -19.74
C ASN A 363 0.63 -14.23 -20.98
N TYR A 364 -0.70 -14.15 -21.12
CA TYR A 364 -1.33 -13.43 -22.21
C TYR A 364 -1.27 -11.90 -22.05
N ILE A 365 -1.34 -11.36 -20.83
CA ILE A 365 -1.09 -9.93 -20.53
C ILE A 365 0.32 -9.54 -20.94
N LEU A 366 1.29 -10.43 -20.75
CA LEU A 366 2.70 -10.22 -21.06
C LEU A 366 3.03 -10.33 -22.54
N ASP A 367 2.11 -10.83 -23.36
CA ASP A 367 2.31 -10.82 -24.80
C ASP A 367 2.43 -9.37 -25.31
N ILE A 368 3.57 -9.07 -25.94
CA ILE A 368 3.94 -7.71 -26.38
C ILE A 368 2.87 -7.10 -27.28
N LYS A 369 2.27 -7.89 -28.18
CA LYS A 369 1.26 -7.41 -29.11
C LYS A 369 -0.01 -7.03 -28.35
N SER A 370 -0.41 -7.87 -27.39
CA SER A 370 -1.57 -7.61 -26.56
C SER A 370 -1.40 -6.35 -25.70
N LEU A 371 -0.26 -6.22 -25.03
CA LEU A 371 0.07 -5.06 -24.21
C LEU A 371 0.12 -3.76 -25.04
N LYS A 372 0.74 -3.77 -26.23
CA LYS A 372 0.78 -2.60 -27.13
C LYS A 372 -0.60 -2.14 -27.56
N ASN A 373 -1.47 -3.07 -27.97
CA ASN A 373 -2.85 -2.75 -28.38
C ASN A 373 -3.63 -2.10 -27.24
N ARG A 374 -3.44 -2.58 -26.00
CA ARG A 374 -4.09 -2.02 -24.82
C ARG A 374 -3.60 -0.63 -24.49
N LEU A 375 -2.28 -0.42 -24.53
CA LEU A 375 -1.69 0.90 -24.29
C LEU A 375 -2.22 1.96 -25.27
N ILE A 376 -2.52 1.57 -26.51
CA ILE A 376 -3.16 2.46 -27.50
C ILE A 376 -4.63 2.74 -27.14
N ALA A 377 -5.39 1.74 -26.69
CA ALA A 377 -6.77 1.95 -26.27
C ALA A 377 -6.86 2.84 -25.02
N LEU A 378 -5.86 2.79 -24.14
CA LEU A 378 -5.85 3.60 -22.92
C LEU A 378 -5.78 5.10 -23.19
N THR A 379 -5.11 5.55 -24.26
CA THR A 379 -4.99 7.00 -24.50
C THR A 379 -6.30 7.70 -24.82
N SER A 380 -7.29 7.01 -25.38
CA SER A 380 -8.60 7.63 -25.62
C SER A 380 -9.40 7.88 -24.35
N GLU A 381 -9.05 7.19 -23.26
CA GLU A 381 -9.74 7.25 -21.98
C GLU A 381 -9.03 8.14 -20.94
N ILE A 382 -7.81 8.62 -21.22
CA ILE A 382 -7.10 9.56 -20.35
C ILE A 382 -7.86 10.88 -20.30
N ASP A 383 -8.17 11.35 -19.09
CA ASP A 383 -8.75 12.67 -18.86
C ASP A 383 -7.65 13.73 -18.77
N GLU A 384 -7.92 14.91 -19.33
CA GLU A 384 -7.01 16.07 -19.35
C GLU A 384 -6.66 16.59 -17.95
N SER A 385 -7.50 16.32 -16.95
CA SER A 385 -7.30 16.73 -15.55
C SER A 385 -6.38 15.80 -14.75
N TRP A 386 -5.95 14.66 -15.31
CA TRP A 386 -5.15 13.70 -14.55
C TRP A 386 -3.72 14.23 -14.29
N PRO A 387 -3.17 13.98 -13.09
CA PRO A 387 -1.79 14.34 -12.78
C PRO A 387 -0.82 13.46 -13.59
N HIS A 388 0.41 13.96 -13.76
CA HIS A 388 1.44 13.27 -14.54
C HIS A 388 0.99 12.93 -15.97
N LYS A 389 0.19 13.80 -16.60
CA LYS A 389 -0.36 13.61 -17.95
C LYS A 389 0.70 13.19 -18.97
N ASP A 390 1.88 13.79 -18.94
CA ASP A 390 2.96 13.48 -19.87
C ASP A 390 3.39 12.01 -19.76
N LYS A 391 3.43 11.44 -18.55
CA LYS A 391 3.70 10.01 -18.33
C LYS A 391 2.56 9.13 -18.84
N LEU A 392 1.31 9.58 -18.71
CA LEU A 392 0.15 8.85 -19.25
C LEU A 392 0.14 8.86 -20.78
N GLN A 393 0.48 9.98 -21.41
CA GLN A 393 0.62 10.07 -22.87
C GLN A 393 1.77 9.21 -23.38
N ARG A 394 2.89 9.15 -22.63
CA ARG A 394 4.01 8.26 -22.91
C ARG A 394 3.58 6.79 -22.99
N LEU A 395 2.55 6.38 -22.24
CA LEU A 395 2.05 5.01 -22.27
C LEU A 395 1.64 4.58 -23.68
N ALA A 396 1.14 5.46 -24.55
CA ALA A 396 0.77 5.11 -25.92
C ALA A 396 1.82 5.45 -26.99
N ASP A 397 2.95 6.05 -26.63
CA ASP A 397 3.96 6.45 -27.60
C ASP A 397 4.58 5.21 -28.27
N SER A 398 4.27 5.00 -29.54
CA SER A 398 4.77 3.88 -30.33
C SER A 398 6.24 4.03 -30.71
N ASN A 399 6.85 5.20 -30.52
CA ASN A 399 8.26 5.45 -30.83
C ASN A 399 9.19 5.01 -29.69
N LEU A 400 8.66 4.82 -28.47
CA LEU A 400 9.41 4.35 -27.31
C LEU A 400 9.39 2.83 -27.22
N ASN A 401 10.46 2.25 -26.67
CA ASN A 401 10.46 0.85 -26.27
C ASN A 401 9.49 0.63 -25.11
N LEU A 402 9.02 -0.60 -24.94
CA LEU A 402 7.95 -0.92 -23.98
C LEU A 402 8.37 -0.63 -22.53
N ASP A 403 9.62 -0.92 -22.20
CA ASP A 403 10.29 -0.63 -20.93
C ASP A 403 10.51 0.87 -20.66
N GLU A 404 10.48 1.71 -21.71
CA GLU A 404 10.56 3.17 -21.58
C GLU A 404 9.18 3.82 -21.40
N ARG A 405 8.08 3.08 -21.63
CA ARG A 405 6.71 3.61 -21.63
C ARG A 405 6.10 3.69 -20.23
N PHE A 406 6.40 2.75 -19.34
CA PHE A 406 5.88 2.69 -17.98
C PHE A 406 6.98 2.38 -16.96
N ASP A 407 6.78 2.82 -15.71
CA ASP A 407 7.76 2.61 -14.64
C ASP A 407 7.63 1.19 -14.04
N LYS A 408 6.40 0.62 -14.00
CA LYS A 408 6.09 -0.73 -13.50
C LYS A 408 4.72 -1.21 -14.00
N ILE A 409 4.58 -2.50 -14.31
CA ILE A 409 3.27 -3.15 -14.50
C ILE A 409 2.90 -3.93 -13.24
N ILE A 410 1.70 -3.67 -12.73
CA ILE A 410 1.10 -4.44 -11.65
C ILE A 410 0.02 -5.34 -12.25
N ILE A 411 0.05 -6.63 -11.93
CA ILE A 411 -1.01 -7.57 -12.34
C ILE A 411 -1.76 -7.99 -11.09
N PRO A 412 -2.89 -7.33 -10.75
CA PRO A 412 -3.73 -7.82 -9.69
C PRO A 412 -4.49 -9.07 -10.16
N ILE A 413 -4.51 -10.11 -9.33
CA ILE A 413 -5.13 -11.40 -9.61
C ILE A 413 -6.26 -11.64 -8.62
N PHE A 414 -7.46 -11.96 -9.08
CA PHE A 414 -8.56 -12.35 -8.21
C PHE A 414 -8.93 -13.82 -8.42
N LEU A 415 -8.79 -14.63 -7.37
CA LEU A 415 -9.07 -16.07 -7.39
C LEU A 415 -10.33 -16.34 -6.59
N MET A 416 -11.38 -16.80 -7.27
CA MET A 416 -12.62 -17.25 -6.65
C MET A 416 -12.84 -18.73 -6.94
N HIS A 417 -13.05 -19.53 -5.90
CA HIS A 417 -13.38 -20.94 -6.08
C HIS A 417 -14.21 -21.55 -4.95
N ASN A 418 -14.86 -22.68 -5.25
CA ASN A 418 -15.53 -23.48 -4.24
C ASN A 418 -14.50 -24.05 -3.26
N SER A 419 -14.74 -23.89 -1.96
CA SER A 419 -13.77 -24.26 -0.94
C SER A 419 -14.43 -24.92 0.26
N GLU A 420 -13.83 -26.03 0.70
CA GLU A 420 -14.21 -26.71 1.93
C GLU A 420 -13.93 -25.85 3.17
N LEU A 421 -13.01 -24.90 3.08
CA LEU A 421 -12.76 -23.90 4.13
C LEU A 421 -14.04 -23.12 4.51
N ILE A 422 -14.93 -22.93 3.52
CA ILE A 422 -16.18 -22.17 3.69
C ILE A 422 -17.34 -23.10 4.06
N THR A 423 -17.41 -24.30 3.48
CA THR A 423 -18.51 -25.25 3.73
C THR A 423 -18.33 -26.03 5.04
N GLN A 424 -17.10 -26.23 5.50
CA GLN A 424 -16.74 -26.85 6.78
C GLN A 424 -16.18 -25.80 7.76
N TYR A 425 -16.82 -24.61 7.78
CA TYR A 425 -16.35 -23.49 8.59
C TYR A 425 -16.27 -23.86 10.08
N ASP A 426 -15.06 -23.71 10.63
CA ASP A 426 -14.77 -23.78 12.07
C ASP A 426 -14.19 -22.44 12.49
N LYS A 427 -14.91 -21.69 13.32
CA LYS A 427 -14.53 -20.36 13.78
C LYS A 427 -13.15 -20.33 14.44
N GLU A 428 -12.79 -21.37 15.20
CA GLU A 428 -11.53 -21.41 15.95
C GLU A 428 -10.34 -21.69 15.04
N LYS A 429 -10.55 -22.44 13.96
CA LYS A 429 -9.48 -22.90 13.04
C LYS A 429 -9.44 -22.14 11.72
N PHE A 430 -10.45 -21.34 11.41
CA PHE A 430 -10.62 -20.71 10.10
C PHE A 430 -9.37 -19.94 9.64
N ILE A 431 -8.81 -19.10 10.52
CA ILE A 431 -7.64 -18.28 10.16
C ILE A 431 -6.41 -19.14 9.89
N GLU A 432 -6.14 -20.13 10.74
CA GLU A 432 -5.01 -21.07 10.57
C GLU A 432 -5.12 -21.85 9.25
N LEU A 433 -6.27 -22.47 9.01
CA LEU A 433 -6.53 -23.23 7.78
C LEU A 433 -6.50 -22.35 6.53
N PHE A 434 -6.95 -21.10 6.63
CA PHE A 434 -6.90 -20.19 5.51
C PHE A 434 -5.45 -19.75 5.21
N TYR A 435 -4.60 -19.56 6.22
CA TYR A 435 -3.16 -19.34 6.00
C TYR A 435 -2.50 -20.51 5.26
N GLU A 436 -2.84 -21.75 5.60
CA GLU A 436 -2.35 -22.95 4.86
C GLU A 436 -2.78 -22.91 3.39
N LYS A 437 -4.05 -22.58 3.11
CA LYS A 437 -4.56 -22.45 1.74
C LYS A 437 -3.92 -21.31 0.95
N VAL A 438 -3.62 -20.19 1.62
CA VAL A 438 -2.86 -19.09 1.02
C VAL A 438 -1.43 -19.53 0.67
N ALA A 439 -0.78 -20.29 1.54
CA ALA A 439 0.56 -20.83 1.27
C ALA A 439 0.56 -21.82 0.09
N GLU A 440 -0.42 -22.72 0.02
CA GLU A 440 -0.65 -23.64 -1.10
C GLU A 440 -0.81 -22.88 -2.43
N CYS A 441 -1.71 -21.89 -2.47
CA CYS A 441 -1.93 -21.05 -3.65
C CYS A 441 -0.65 -20.32 -4.09
N ARG A 442 0.15 -19.82 -3.14
CA ARG A 442 1.43 -19.19 -3.47
C ARG A 442 2.38 -20.17 -4.14
N GLY A 443 2.49 -21.39 -3.62
CA GLY A 443 3.30 -22.45 -4.21
C GLY A 443 2.94 -22.70 -5.68
N LEU A 444 1.65 -22.87 -5.96
CA LEU A 444 1.14 -23.11 -7.31
C LEU A 444 1.43 -21.94 -8.27
N LEU A 445 1.27 -20.69 -7.81
CA LEU A 445 1.56 -19.50 -8.62
C LEU A 445 3.07 -19.39 -8.93
N LYS A 446 3.94 -19.69 -7.95
CA LYS A 446 5.40 -19.67 -8.14
C LYS A 446 5.86 -20.70 -9.16
N GLU A 447 5.28 -21.90 -9.14
CA GLU A 447 5.63 -22.97 -10.07
C GLU A 447 5.22 -22.65 -11.51
N GLY A 448 4.13 -21.90 -11.69
CA GLY A 448 3.55 -21.63 -13.01
C GLY A 448 4.03 -20.35 -13.71
N ILE A 449 4.72 -19.45 -13.01
CA ILE A 449 5.13 -18.14 -13.57
C ILE A 449 6.65 -18.11 -13.76
N ASP A 450 7.11 -17.82 -14.98
CA ASP A 450 8.53 -17.75 -15.31
C ASP A 450 9.24 -16.69 -14.46
N HIS A 451 10.28 -17.11 -13.73
CA HIS A 451 11.09 -16.26 -12.87
C HIS A 451 11.69 -15.03 -13.57
N LYS A 452 11.94 -15.08 -14.88
CA LYS A 452 12.46 -13.93 -15.64
C LYS A 452 11.42 -12.85 -15.90
N ALA A 453 10.13 -13.18 -15.84
CA ALA A 453 9.06 -12.21 -15.94
C ALA A 453 8.87 -11.43 -14.62
N ILE A 454 9.30 -12.00 -13.49
CA ILE A 454 9.07 -11.45 -12.14
C ILE A 454 9.78 -10.12 -11.90
N ASP A 455 10.92 -9.85 -12.53
CA ASP A 455 11.67 -8.60 -12.28
C ASP A 455 10.96 -7.34 -12.81
N LEU A 456 10.05 -7.50 -13.78
CA LEU A 456 9.21 -6.41 -14.34
C LEU A 456 7.77 -6.45 -13.84
N LEU A 457 7.41 -7.47 -13.04
CA LEU A 457 6.03 -7.78 -12.68
C LEU A 457 5.85 -7.92 -11.19
N ASP A 458 4.89 -7.17 -10.68
CA ASP A 458 4.42 -7.31 -9.32
C ASP A 458 2.99 -7.82 -9.34
N LEU A 459 2.84 -9.05 -8.88
CA LEU A 459 1.55 -9.71 -8.80
C LEU A 459 0.95 -9.46 -7.42
N ARG A 460 -0.29 -8.96 -7.41
CA ARG A 460 -1.04 -8.71 -6.17
C ARG A 460 -2.27 -9.60 -6.16
N VAL A 461 -2.27 -10.64 -5.33
CA VAL A 461 -3.29 -11.68 -5.39
C VAL A 461 -4.34 -11.46 -4.30
N PHE A 462 -5.59 -11.60 -4.70
CA PHE A 462 -6.76 -11.62 -3.84
C PHE A 462 -7.38 -13.01 -3.90
N TYR A 463 -7.34 -13.72 -2.78
CA TYR A 463 -7.88 -15.06 -2.64
C TYR A 463 -9.23 -14.97 -1.94
N PHE A 464 -10.30 -15.27 -2.67
CA PHE A 464 -11.67 -15.30 -2.15
C PHE A 464 -12.30 -16.71 -2.27
N PRO A 465 -12.17 -17.57 -1.25
CA PRO A 465 -12.86 -18.85 -1.24
C PRO A 465 -14.36 -18.63 -0.99
N VAL A 466 -15.20 -19.39 -1.69
CA VAL A 466 -16.66 -19.34 -1.52
C VAL A 466 -17.23 -20.75 -1.35
N SER A 467 -18.49 -20.84 -0.91
CA SER A 467 -19.16 -22.13 -0.74
C SER A 467 -19.52 -22.76 -2.09
N ASP A 468 -20.09 -21.96 -2.99
CA ASP A 468 -20.48 -22.35 -4.34
C ASP A 468 -20.55 -21.11 -5.24
N ILE A 469 -19.63 -21.02 -6.21
CA ILE A 469 -19.55 -19.93 -7.20
C ILE A 469 -20.87 -19.70 -7.94
N LYS A 470 -21.66 -20.76 -8.21
CA LYS A 470 -22.93 -20.62 -8.93
C LYS A 470 -23.99 -19.99 -8.05
N LYS A 471 -24.00 -20.31 -6.75
CA LYS A 471 -24.91 -19.68 -5.78
C LYS A 471 -24.58 -18.21 -5.60
N VAL A 472 -23.28 -17.86 -5.51
CA VAL A 472 -22.84 -16.46 -5.43
C VAL A 472 -23.30 -15.68 -6.66
N ASN A 473 -23.04 -16.21 -7.85
CA ASN A 473 -23.47 -15.55 -9.09
C ASN A 473 -24.99 -15.43 -9.21
N ALA A 474 -25.74 -16.48 -8.86
CA ALA A 474 -27.20 -16.46 -8.91
C ALA A 474 -27.78 -15.41 -7.95
N ALA A 475 -27.29 -15.35 -6.71
CA ALA A 475 -27.70 -14.35 -5.73
C ALA A 475 -27.41 -12.92 -6.21
N LEU A 476 -26.24 -12.69 -6.80
CA LEU A 476 -25.92 -11.39 -7.40
C LEU A 476 -26.91 -11.04 -8.53
N LEU A 477 -27.16 -11.97 -9.46
CA LEU A 477 -28.08 -11.70 -10.56
C LEU A 477 -29.52 -11.44 -10.09
N GLU A 478 -29.95 -12.09 -9.01
CA GLU A 478 -31.24 -11.82 -8.37
C GLU A 478 -31.29 -10.39 -7.81
N GLU A 479 -30.28 -9.99 -7.03
CA GLU A 479 -30.16 -8.65 -6.47
C GLU A 479 -30.14 -7.56 -7.56
N LEU A 480 -29.35 -7.78 -8.61
CA LEU A 480 -29.24 -6.84 -9.73
C LEU A 480 -30.51 -6.72 -10.60
N ASN A 481 -31.50 -7.58 -10.39
CA ASN A 481 -32.78 -7.57 -11.09
C ASN A 481 -33.96 -7.16 -10.19
N SER A 482 -33.71 -6.90 -8.90
CA SER A 482 -34.68 -6.32 -7.96
C SER A 482 -34.97 -4.85 -8.30
#